data_AF-A0A3D3ZIN4-F1
#
_entry.id   AF-A0A3D3ZIN4-F1
#
_cell.length_a   1.000
_cell.length_b   1.000
_cell.length_c   1.000
_cell.angle_alpha   90.00
_cell.angle_beta   90.00
_cell.angle_gamma   90.00
#
_symmetry.space_group_name_H-M   'P 1'
#
loop_
_entity.id
_entity.type
_entity.pdbx_description
1 polymer ?
#
loop_
_entity_poly.entity_id
_entity_poly.type
_entity_poly.pdbx_seq_one_letter_code
_entity_poly.pdbx_strand_id
1 'polypeptide(L)'
;DDWLVQKLANMAGHAFNQEPLVSTYGGWGRAATIMVGPRLRTLPAGMFGPYHETASTSKDLRVIGEGYYPLTNDTMATDDWPFLYLRDHSFPLIYIFGLLMVAIYALGGTLLLAPRKTLRRFDWHMFFLGVAFMVLEVKSLTTFSLLFGSTWFVNSLVFFAILSSVLLAVLVNIRLKIRRISIWYLLLFGVLVLNLFLPPEALLLNNPIARYVLASILAFTPVFLANIIFANSFRDSEAADISFASNLLGIMVGGGLEYFSMLYGYHWLLILVIIFYACALLLRHRRTTKIEETSEAAALPAPADSKIG
;
A
#
# COMPACT_ATOMS: atom_id res chain seq x y z
N ASP A 1 -6.15 -28.00 -12.20
CA ASP A 1 -7.12 -26.97 -11.78
C ASP A 1 -7.16 -25.85 -12.80
N ASP A 2 -8.36 -25.50 -13.25
CA ASP A 2 -8.59 -24.45 -14.27
C ASP A 2 -8.99 -23.09 -13.67
N TRP A 3 -8.60 -22.87 -12.41
CA TRP A 3 -9.03 -21.72 -11.63
C TRP A 3 -8.68 -20.38 -12.29
N LEU A 4 -7.57 -20.31 -13.05
CA LEU A 4 -7.17 -19.09 -13.74
C LEU A 4 -8.10 -18.75 -14.91
N VAL A 5 -8.52 -19.76 -15.70
CA VAL A 5 -9.49 -19.56 -16.79
C VAL A 5 -10.84 -19.17 -16.21
N GLN A 6 -11.27 -19.84 -15.14
CA GLN A 6 -12.49 -19.50 -14.42
C GLN A 6 -12.45 -18.05 -13.91
N LYS A 7 -11.35 -17.63 -13.27
CA LYS A 7 -11.17 -16.28 -12.77
C LYS A 7 -11.22 -15.23 -13.88
N LEU A 8 -10.50 -15.46 -14.98
CA LEU A 8 -10.51 -14.56 -16.14
C LEU A 8 -11.89 -14.50 -16.82
N ALA A 9 -12.58 -15.64 -16.94
CA ALA A 9 -13.92 -15.71 -17.50
C ALA A 9 -14.92 -14.94 -16.62
N ASN A 10 -14.87 -15.12 -15.31
CA ASN A 10 -15.68 -14.34 -14.36
C ASN A 10 -15.38 -12.84 -14.48
N MET A 11 -14.11 -12.43 -14.47
CA MET A 11 -13.74 -11.01 -14.62
C MET A 11 -14.31 -10.41 -15.91
N ALA A 12 -14.15 -11.12 -17.04
CA ALA A 12 -14.65 -10.68 -18.34
C ALA A 12 -16.18 -10.60 -18.35
N GLY A 13 -16.87 -11.61 -17.83
CA GLY A 13 -18.31 -11.65 -17.88
C GLY A 13 -19.01 -10.73 -16.89
N HIS A 14 -18.45 -10.51 -15.70
CA HIS A 14 -18.94 -9.48 -14.76
C HIS A 14 -18.74 -8.06 -15.33
N ALA A 15 -17.63 -7.79 -16.02
CA ALA A 15 -17.38 -6.49 -16.65
C ALA A 15 -18.40 -6.15 -17.77
N PHE A 16 -18.88 -7.16 -18.51
CA PHE A 16 -19.86 -6.99 -19.59
C PHE A 16 -21.29 -7.38 -19.21
N ASN A 17 -21.51 -7.83 -17.96
CA ASN A 17 -22.77 -8.38 -17.45
C ASN A 17 -23.35 -9.46 -18.38
N GLN A 18 -22.51 -10.41 -18.82
CA GLN A 18 -22.84 -11.45 -19.78
C GLN A 18 -21.94 -12.69 -19.59
N GLU A 19 -22.49 -13.89 -19.77
CA GLU A 19 -21.68 -15.13 -19.81
C GLU A 19 -20.69 -15.11 -20.99
N PRO A 20 -19.38 -15.30 -20.75
CA PRO A 20 -18.38 -15.36 -21.81
C PRO A 20 -18.44 -16.72 -22.52
N LEU A 21 -18.15 -16.72 -23.83
CA LEU A 21 -17.86 -17.94 -24.58
C LEU A 21 -16.40 -18.29 -24.37
N VAL A 22 -16.12 -19.48 -23.86
CA VAL A 22 -14.77 -19.93 -23.55
C VAL A 22 -14.45 -21.17 -24.36
N SER A 23 -13.32 -21.16 -25.05
CA SER A 23 -12.74 -22.34 -25.70
C SER A 23 -11.39 -22.64 -25.04
N THR A 24 -11.26 -23.80 -24.38
CA THR A 24 -10.00 -24.26 -23.79
C THR A 24 -9.31 -25.25 -24.72
N TYR A 25 -7.99 -25.13 -24.78
CA TYR A 25 -7.12 -25.97 -25.59
C TYR A 25 -6.16 -26.74 -24.69
N GLY A 26 -5.92 -28.00 -25.01
CA GLY A 26 -5.02 -28.87 -24.27
C GLY A 26 -4.31 -29.88 -25.16
N GLY A 27 -3.52 -30.74 -24.53
CA GLY A 27 -2.55 -31.63 -25.18
C GLY A 27 -1.15 -31.27 -24.71
N TRP A 28 -0.36 -30.59 -25.55
CA TRP A 28 0.86 -29.93 -25.12
C TRP A 28 0.55 -28.55 -24.52
N GLY A 29 0.53 -28.47 -23.19
CA GLY A 29 0.19 -27.24 -22.46
C GLY A 29 -1.32 -27.03 -22.28
N ARG A 30 -1.70 -25.83 -21.80
CA ARG A 30 -3.08 -25.41 -21.60
C ARG A 30 -3.22 -23.95 -22.04
N ALA A 31 -4.21 -23.66 -22.87
CA ALA A 31 -4.53 -22.30 -23.33
C ALA A 31 -6.05 -22.10 -23.31
N ALA A 32 -6.50 -20.85 -23.25
CA ALA A 32 -7.92 -20.54 -23.31
C ALA A 32 -8.16 -19.28 -24.14
N THR A 33 -9.21 -19.31 -24.95
CA THR A 33 -9.77 -18.14 -25.62
C THR A 33 -11.04 -17.77 -24.89
N ILE A 34 -11.12 -16.53 -24.41
CA ILE A 34 -12.29 -16.00 -23.70
C ILE A 34 -12.86 -14.88 -24.57
N MET A 35 -14.11 -15.04 -24.99
CA MET A 35 -14.83 -14.07 -25.80
C MET A 35 -16.01 -13.53 -25.00
N VAL A 36 -16.07 -12.20 -24.84
CA VAL A 36 -17.20 -11.52 -24.22
C VAL A 36 -17.52 -10.24 -25.01
N GLY A 37 -18.81 -9.89 -25.09
CA GLY A 37 -19.26 -8.65 -25.72
C GLY A 37 -20.55 -8.79 -26.54
N PRO A 38 -21.09 -7.66 -27.04
CA PRO A 38 -22.42 -7.60 -27.64
C PRO A 38 -22.59 -8.50 -28.87
N ARG A 39 -21.51 -8.70 -29.64
CA ARG A 39 -21.50 -9.51 -30.86
C ARG A 39 -21.65 -11.00 -30.62
N LEU A 40 -21.47 -11.49 -29.39
CA LEU A 40 -21.79 -12.89 -29.08
C LEU A 40 -23.28 -13.22 -29.27
N ARG A 41 -24.16 -12.22 -29.14
CA ARG A 41 -25.60 -12.38 -29.37
C ARG A 41 -25.96 -12.57 -30.85
N THR A 42 -25.03 -12.33 -31.76
CA THR A 42 -25.25 -12.52 -33.21
C THR A 42 -24.85 -13.91 -33.70
N LEU A 43 -24.30 -14.76 -32.82
CA LEU A 43 -23.98 -16.14 -33.17
C LEU A 43 -25.28 -16.94 -33.41
N PRO A 44 -25.28 -17.90 -34.35
CA PRO A 44 -26.44 -18.75 -34.57
C PRO A 44 -26.89 -19.47 -33.29
N ALA A 45 -28.18 -19.42 -33.01
CA ALA A 45 -28.76 -20.06 -31.84
C ALA A 45 -28.47 -21.58 -31.86
N GLY A 46 -28.04 -22.14 -30.72
CA GLY A 46 -27.75 -23.57 -30.58
C GLY A 46 -26.37 -24.00 -31.09
N MET A 47 -25.53 -23.09 -31.59
CA MET A 47 -24.15 -23.41 -31.98
C MET A 47 -23.28 -23.80 -30.79
N PHE A 48 -23.46 -23.12 -29.65
CA PHE A 48 -22.73 -23.37 -28.41
C PHE A 48 -23.72 -23.57 -27.25
N GLY A 49 -23.45 -24.56 -26.40
CA GLY A 49 -24.20 -24.84 -25.18
C GLY A 49 -23.50 -24.33 -23.92
N PRO A 50 -23.86 -24.85 -22.73
CA PRO A 50 -23.09 -24.63 -21.52
C PRO A 50 -21.66 -25.13 -21.71
N TYR A 51 -20.70 -24.49 -21.04
CA TYR A 51 -19.31 -24.91 -21.09
C TYR A 51 -19.14 -26.35 -20.61
N HIS A 52 -18.51 -27.17 -21.44
CA HIS A 52 -18.13 -28.54 -21.09
C HIS A 52 -16.66 -28.77 -21.49
N GLU A 53 -15.89 -29.36 -20.58
CA GLU A 53 -14.51 -29.77 -20.83
C GLU A 53 -14.40 -31.30 -20.84
N THR A 54 -13.71 -31.83 -21.84
CA THR A 54 -13.40 -33.25 -22.01
C THR A 54 -11.91 -33.46 -21.79
N ALA A 55 -11.56 -34.40 -20.91
CA ALA A 55 -10.17 -34.75 -20.68
C ALA A 55 -9.50 -35.26 -21.97
N SER A 56 -8.32 -34.74 -22.30
CA SER A 56 -7.53 -35.15 -23.47
C SER A 56 -6.30 -35.95 -23.05
N THR A 57 -6.11 -37.13 -23.63
CA THR A 57 -4.90 -37.96 -23.49
C THR A 57 -3.89 -37.79 -24.64
N SER A 58 -4.25 -37.07 -25.71
CA SER A 58 -3.33 -36.78 -26.83
C SER A 58 -2.33 -35.71 -26.45
N LYS A 59 -1.15 -35.75 -27.08
CA LYS A 59 -0.13 -34.71 -27.01
C LYS A 59 -0.37 -33.57 -28.00
N ASP A 60 -1.26 -33.74 -28.97
CA ASP A 60 -1.56 -32.70 -29.97
C ASP A 60 -2.44 -31.60 -29.38
N LEU A 61 -2.13 -30.34 -29.74
CA LEU A 61 -2.93 -29.18 -29.34
C LEU A 61 -4.31 -29.26 -29.99
N ARG A 62 -5.36 -29.36 -29.16
CA ARG A 62 -6.76 -29.42 -29.61
C ARG A 62 -7.68 -28.73 -28.64
N VAL A 63 -8.88 -28.35 -29.11
CA VAL A 63 -9.95 -27.88 -28.25
C VAL A 63 -10.36 -29.03 -27.33
N ILE A 64 -10.31 -28.79 -26.03
CA ILE A 64 -10.71 -29.74 -24.99
C ILE A 64 -11.99 -29.31 -24.29
N GLY A 65 -12.35 -28.03 -24.33
CA GLY A 65 -13.63 -27.56 -23.82
C GLY A 65 -14.13 -26.34 -24.56
N GLU A 66 -15.45 -26.23 -24.66
CA GLU A 66 -16.10 -25.13 -25.38
C GLU A 66 -17.52 -24.88 -24.85
N GLY A 67 -17.93 -23.61 -24.81
CA GLY A 67 -19.30 -23.21 -24.49
C GLY A 67 -19.38 -21.95 -23.63
N TYR A 68 -20.61 -21.57 -23.29
CA TYR A 68 -20.88 -20.44 -22.40
C TYR A 68 -20.49 -20.81 -20.96
N TYR A 69 -19.52 -20.08 -20.43
CA TYR A 69 -18.98 -20.34 -19.10
C TYR A 69 -19.89 -19.67 -18.05
N PRO A 70 -20.45 -20.44 -17.09
CA PRO A 70 -21.37 -19.89 -16.10
C PRO A 70 -20.63 -18.91 -15.18
N LEU A 71 -21.24 -17.76 -14.94
CA LEU A 71 -20.70 -16.80 -13.98
C LEU A 71 -20.81 -17.34 -12.57
N THR A 72 -19.68 -17.33 -11.88
CA THR A 72 -19.58 -17.70 -10.46
C THR A 72 -19.18 -16.47 -9.65
N ASN A 73 -19.42 -16.52 -8.34
CA ASN A 73 -19.00 -15.48 -7.39
C ASN A 73 -17.62 -15.77 -6.79
N ASP A 74 -16.77 -16.47 -7.54
CA ASP A 74 -15.42 -16.77 -7.12
C ASP A 74 -14.57 -15.49 -7.06
N THR A 75 -13.46 -15.58 -6.33
CA THR A 75 -12.50 -14.50 -6.07
C THR A 75 -11.90 -13.93 -7.36
N MET A 76 -12.41 -12.78 -7.79
CA MET A 76 -11.93 -12.03 -8.97
C MET A 76 -10.85 -11.01 -8.59
N ALA A 77 -9.97 -10.68 -9.54
CA ALA A 77 -9.11 -9.52 -9.37
C ALA A 77 -9.93 -8.24 -9.61
N THR A 78 -9.79 -7.27 -8.72
CA THR A 78 -10.49 -5.98 -8.76
C THR A 78 -9.50 -4.83 -8.64
N ASP A 79 -9.95 -3.59 -8.80
CA ASP A 79 -9.08 -2.41 -8.62
C ASP A 79 -8.53 -2.30 -7.18
N ASP A 80 -9.26 -2.81 -6.19
CA ASP A 80 -8.80 -2.88 -4.80
C ASP A 80 -7.85 -4.06 -4.54
N TRP A 81 -8.11 -5.18 -5.23
CA TRP A 81 -7.35 -6.42 -5.08
C TRP A 81 -6.85 -6.92 -6.45
N PRO A 82 -5.81 -6.31 -7.03
CA PRO A 82 -5.39 -6.52 -8.42
C PRO A 82 -4.49 -7.77 -8.59
N PHE A 83 -4.75 -8.85 -7.85
CA PHE A 83 -3.89 -10.04 -7.85
C PHE A 83 -4.42 -11.12 -8.80
N LEU A 84 -4.01 -11.04 -10.07
CA LEU A 84 -4.47 -11.99 -11.10
C LEU A 84 -4.06 -13.44 -10.78
N TYR A 85 -2.79 -13.63 -10.40
CA TYR A 85 -2.20 -14.97 -10.17
C TYR A 85 -2.41 -15.52 -8.76
N LEU A 86 -3.11 -14.79 -7.90
CA LEU A 86 -3.47 -15.27 -6.58
C LEU A 86 -4.87 -15.88 -6.66
N ARG A 87 -5.02 -17.16 -6.27
CA ARG A 87 -6.32 -17.84 -6.36
C ARG A 87 -7.33 -17.18 -5.42
N ASP A 88 -7.01 -17.14 -4.14
CA ASP A 88 -7.87 -16.59 -3.07
C ASP A 88 -7.10 -15.63 -2.17
N HIS A 89 -7.82 -14.81 -1.41
CA HIS A 89 -7.27 -13.94 -0.37
C HIS A 89 -6.47 -14.77 0.63
N SER A 90 -5.16 -14.78 0.44
CA SER A 90 -4.24 -15.63 1.18
C SER A 90 -2.86 -14.99 1.20
N PHE A 91 -2.04 -15.43 2.15
CA PHE A 91 -0.66 -14.98 2.25
C PHE A 91 0.25 -16.14 1.80
N PRO A 92 0.78 -16.11 0.56
CA PRO A 92 1.61 -17.21 0.06
C PRO A 92 2.80 -17.45 0.99
N LEU A 93 2.97 -18.70 1.43
CA LEU A 93 3.98 -19.08 2.42
C LEU A 93 5.40 -18.68 2.00
N ILE A 94 5.69 -18.69 0.70
CA ILE A 94 6.99 -18.26 0.17
C ILE A 94 7.32 -16.81 0.53
N TYR A 95 6.34 -15.90 0.53
CA TYR A 95 6.54 -14.51 0.92
C TYR A 95 6.72 -14.39 2.43
N ILE A 96 5.98 -15.17 3.23
CA ILE A 96 6.18 -15.22 4.69
C ILE A 96 7.60 -15.66 5.02
N PHE A 97 8.06 -16.76 4.43
CA PHE A 97 9.41 -17.28 4.67
C PHE A 97 10.48 -16.29 4.20
N GLY A 98 10.30 -15.65 3.04
CA GLY A 98 11.20 -14.60 2.57
C GLY A 98 11.27 -13.41 3.52
N LEU A 99 10.12 -12.90 3.96
CA LEU A 99 10.05 -11.76 4.88
C LEU A 99 10.64 -12.12 6.26
N LEU A 100 10.32 -13.30 6.78
CA LEU A 100 10.84 -13.82 8.04
C LEU A 100 12.34 -14.03 7.98
N MET A 101 12.87 -14.54 6.86
CA MET A 101 14.30 -14.69 6.63
C MET A 101 15.01 -13.33 6.69
N VAL A 102 14.51 -12.34 5.94
CA VAL A 102 15.06 -10.97 5.96
C VAL A 102 14.98 -10.37 7.36
N ALA A 103 13.85 -10.52 8.06
CA ALA A 103 13.67 -10.02 9.41
C ALA A 103 14.63 -10.67 10.41
N ILE A 104 14.84 -12.00 10.33
CA ILE A 104 15.79 -12.73 11.19
C ILE A 104 17.21 -12.25 10.95
N TYR A 105 17.65 -12.11 9.69
CA TYR A 105 19.01 -11.64 9.41
C TYR A 105 19.20 -10.18 9.81
N ALA A 106 18.22 -9.31 9.55
CA ALA A 106 18.28 -7.90 9.93
C ALA A 106 18.30 -7.73 11.46
N LEU A 107 17.39 -8.42 12.18
CA LEU A 107 17.31 -8.34 13.64
C LEU A 107 18.51 -9.03 14.30
N GLY A 108 18.90 -10.21 13.81
CA GLY A 108 20.07 -10.94 14.29
C GLY A 108 21.35 -10.13 14.11
N GLY A 109 21.56 -9.56 12.92
CA GLY A 109 22.68 -8.66 12.66
C GLY A 109 22.66 -7.44 13.58
N THR A 110 21.51 -6.79 13.74
CA THR A 110 21.38 -5.62 14.61
C THR A 110 21.66 -5.96 16.08
N LEU A 111 21.12 -7.06 16.60
CA LEU A 111 21.30 -7.44 18.01
C LEU A 111 22.72 -7.93 18.33
N LEU A 112 23.42 -8.54 17.36
CA LEU A 112 24.78 -9.06 17.54
C LEU A 112 25.84 -7.97 17.34
N LEU A 113 25.66 -7.07 16.37
CA LEU A 113 26.68 -6.07 16.00
C LEU A 113 26.43 -4.69 16.62
N ALA A 114 25.18 -4.29 16.93
CA ALA A 114 24.91 -2.94 17.39
C ALA A 114 25.18 -2.76 18.90
N PRO A 115 25.82 -1.66 19.33
CA PRO A 115 26.01 -1.36 20.74
C PRO A 115 24.68 -1.21 21.48
N ARG A 116 24.53 -1.84 22.65
CA ARG A 116 23.30 -1.77 23.49
C ARG A 116 22.85 -0.34 23.83
N LYS A 117 23.80 0.60 23.90
CA LYS A 117 23.51 2.04 24.12
C LYS A 117 22.77 2.66 22.93
N THR A 118 23.08 2.25 21.71
CA THR A 118 22.42 2.72 20.48
C THR A 118 21.01 2.16 20.37
N LEU A 119 20.81 0.88 20.66
CA LEU A 119 19.47 0.27 20.70
C LEU A 119 18.53 0.95 21.69
N ARG A 120 19.04 1.40 22.84
CA ARG A 120 18.24 2.14 23.84
C ARG A 120 17.81 3.53 23.38
N ARG A 121 18.48 4.10 22.39
CA ARG A 121 18.18 5.42 21.82
C ARG A 121 17.28 5.34 20.58
N PHE A 122 16.78 4.15 20.25
CA PHE A 122 15.92 3.94 19.10
C PHE A 122 14.73 4.90 19.09
N ASP A 123 14.55 5.62 17.99
CA ASP A 123 13.50 6.61 17.86
C ASP A 123 12.24 5.95 17.29
N TRP A 124 11.38 5.49 18.20
CA TRP A 124 10.10 4.85 17.84
C TRP A 124 9.17 5.78 17.06
N HIS A 125 9.23 7.10 17.31
CA HIS A 125 8.42 8.06 16.57
C HIS A 125 8.83 8.06 15.09
N MET A 126 10.14 8.13 14.82
CA MET A 126 10.69 8.07 13.46
C MET A 126 10.46 6.73 12.77
N PHE A 127 10.54 5.63 13.52
CA PHE A 127 10.21 4.30 13.02
C PHE A 127 8.78 4.22 12.50
N PHE A 128 7.78 4.56 13.31
CA PHE A 128 6.38 4.50 12.88
C PHE A 128 6.08 5.48 11.74
N LEU A 129 6.77 6.63 11.72
CA LEU A 129 6.67 7.56 10.62
C LEU A 129 7.16 6.94 9.29
N GLY A 130 8.25 6.16 9.35
CA GLY A 130 8.77 5.40 8.20
C GLY A 130 7.85 4.27 7.76
N VAL A 131 7.30 3.51 8.71
CA VAL A 131 6.33 2.43 8.42
C VAL A 131 5.12 3.00 7.68
N ALA A 132 4.50 4.05 8.24
CA ALA A 132 3.31 4.66 7.67
C ALA A 132 3.58 5.26 6.30
N PHE A 133 4.72 5.95 6.13
CA PHE A 133 5.12 6.57 4.89
C PHE A 133 5.32 5.54 3.77
N MET A 134 6.05 4.45 4.04
CA MET A 134 6.32 3.45 3.01
C MET A 134 5.04 2.76 2.54
N VAL A 135 4.14 2.36 3.45
CA VAL A 135 2.86 1.75 3.07
C VAL A 135 2.02 2.71 2.22
N LEU A 136 1.96 3.98 2.63
CA LEU A 136 1.25 5.02 1.90
C LEU A 136 1.83 5.23 0.50
N GLU A 137 3.16 5.31 0.39
CA GLU A 137 3.87 5.53 -0.86
C GLU A 137 3.63 4.39 -1.85
N VAL A 138 3.84 3.14 -1.42
CA VAL A 138 3.67 1.99 -2.32
C VAL A 138 2.21 1.83 -2.73
N LYS A 139 1.25 2.05 -1.82
CA LYS A 139 -0.17 2.09 -2.21
C LYS A 139 -0.43 3.14 -3.29
N SER A 140 0.08 4.36 -3.12
CA SER A 140 -0.10 5.43 -4.10
C SER A 140 0.52 5.08 -5.45
N LEU A 141 1.71 4.47 -5.46
CA LEU A 141 2.38 3.96 -6.66
C LEU A 141 1.50 2.91 -7.37
N THR A 142 1.05 1.87 -6.65
CA THR A 142 0.23 0.80 -7.23
C THR A 142 -1.09 1.33 -7.76
N THR A 143 -1.77 2.21 -7.01
CA THR A 143 -3.02 2.86 -7.47
C THR A 143 -2.80 3.64 -8.77
N PHE A 144 -1.69 4.37 -8.87
CA PHE A 144 -1.32 5.10 -10.08
C PHE A 144 -1.04 4.16 -11.26
N SER A 145 -0.33 3.05 -11.03
CA SER A 145 -0.09 2.04 -12.06
C SER A 145 -1.37 1.36 -12.54
N LEU A 146 -2.36 1.16 -11.66
CA LEU A 146 -3.68 0.66 -12.06
C LEU A 146 -4.45 1.70 -12.89
N LEU A 147 -4.41 2.96 -12.47
CA LEU A 147 -5.18 4.03 -13.11
C LEU A 147 -4.64 4.44 -14.49
N PHE A 148 -3.33 4.41 -14.66
CA PHE A 148 -2.64 4.95 -15.85
C PHE A 148 -1.77 3.93 -16.59
N GLY A 149 -1.72 2.69 -16.10
CA GLY A 149 -0.88 1.63 -16.64
C GLY A 149 0.53 1.62 -16.03
N SER A 150 1.13 0.42 -15.99
CA SER A 150 2.49 0.19 -15.47
C SER A 150 3.55 0.32 -16.56
N THR A 151 3.59 1.44 -17.28
CA THR A 151 4.62 1.70 -18.30
C THR A 151 5.86 2.34 -17.68
N TRP A 152 7.03 2.19 -18.32
CA TRP A 152 8.27 2.79 -17.83
C TRP A 152 8.14 4.32 -17.74
N PHE A 153 7.46 4.95 -18.70
CA PHE A 153 7.22 6.39 -18.69
C PHE A 153 6.32 6.84 -17.52
N VAL A 154 5.19 6.16 -17.31
CA VAL A 154 4.27 6.48 -16.20
C VAL A 154 4.96 6.28 -14.85
N ASN A 155 5.70 5.18 -14.67
CA ASN A 155 6.42 4.92 -13.44
C ASN A 155 7.49 6.01 -13.17
N SER A 156 8.28 6.41 -14.17
CA SER A 156 9.26 7.50 -14.02
C SER A 156 8.60 8.83 -13.62
N LEU A 157 7.44 9.15 -14.19
CA LEU A 157 6.69 10.36 -13.84
C LEU A 157 6.18 10.31 -12.39
N VAL A 158 5.70 9.15 -11.94
CA VAL A 158 5.26 8.97 -10.54
C VAL A 158 6.41 9.15 -9.57
N PHE A 159 7.56 8.52 -9.81
CA PHE A 159 8.75 8.72 -8.97
C PHE A 159 9.22 10.18 -8.98
N PHE A 160 9.21 10.84 -10.13
CA PHE A 160 9.51 12.27 -10.24
C PHE A 160 8.55 13.12 -9.39
N ALA A 161 7.24 12.84 -9.43
CA ALA A 161 6.24 13.54 -8.63
C ALA A 161 6.44 13.31 -7.13
N ILE A 162 6.75 12.08 -6.70
CA ILE A 162 7.06 11.76 -5.30
C ILE A 162 8.29 12.54 -4.83
N LEU A 163 9.40 12.46 -5.57
CA LEU A 163 10.63 13.16 -5.22
C LEU A 163 10.43 14.69 -5.21
N SER A 164 9.67 15.23 -6.16
CA SER A 164 9.31 16.66 -6.19
C SER A 164 8.46 17.05 -4.98
N SER A 165 7.51 16.21 -4.58
CA SER A 165 6.67 16.40 -3.40
C SER A 165 7.50 16.41 -2.10
N VAL A 166 8.43 15.45 -1.98
CA VAL A 166 9.40 15.39 -0.86
C VAL A 166 10.24 16.67 -0.83
N LEU A 167 10.81 17.06 -1.97
CA LEU A 167 11.63 18.28 -2.08
C LEU A 167 10.83 19.54 -1.69
N LEU A 168 9.59 19.65 -2.15
CA LEU A 168 8.71 20.76 -1.81
C LEU A 168 8.39 20.78 -0.31
N ALA A 169 8.14 19.62 0.31
CA ALA A 169 7.86 19.52 1.74
C ALA A 169 9.06 19.97 2.59
N VAL A 170 10.29 19.61 2.16
CA VAL A 170 11.53 20.09 2.79
C VAL A 170 11.69 21.59 2.59
N LEU A 171 11.46 22.11 1.38
CA LEU A 171 11.53 23.55 1.09
C LEU A 171 10.55 24.34 1.96
N VAL A 172 9.32 23.86 2.11
CA VAL A 172 8.30 24.44 2.98
C VAL A 172 8.77 24.46 4.42
N ASN A 173 9.35 23.38 4.93
CA ASN A 173 9.92 23.35 6.28
C ASN A 173 11.07 24.34 6.47
N ILE A 174 11.90 24.58 5.46
CA ILE A 174 13.01 25.55 5.52
C ILE A 174 12.46 26.99 5.53
N ARG A 175 11.47 27.27 4.67
CA ARG A 175 10.92 28.63 4.49
C ARG A 175 9.93 29.02 5.59
N LEU A 176 9.12 28.08 6.06
CA LEU A 176 8.09 28.31 7.08
C LEU A 176 8.52 27.69 8.40
N LYS A 177 8.57 28.50 9.46
CA LYS A 177 8.76 28.00 10.83
C LYS A 177 7.46 27.35 11.31
N ILE A 178 7.33 26.04 11.12
CA ILE A 178 6.18 25.26 11.58
C ILE A 178 6.20 25.18 13.11
N ARG A 179 5.38 26.02 13.76
CA ARG A 179 5.26 26.03 15.23
C ARG A 179 4.31 24.96 15.76
N ARG A 180 3.25 24.61 15.01
CA ARG A 180 2.17 23.73 15.48
C ARG A 180 2.02 22.54 14.54
N ILE A 181 2.88 21.53 14.70
CA ILE A 181 2.84 20.34 13.83
C ILE A 181 1.54 19.53 13.95
N SER A 182 0.81 19.66 15.07
CA SER A 182 -0.49 19.00 15.25
C SER A 182 -1.51 19.38 14.16
N ILE A 183 -1.40 20.59 13.58
CA ILE A 183 -2.23 21.00 12.43
C ILE A 183 -1.90 20.14 11.20
N TRP A 184 -0.62 19.87 10.95
CA TRP A 184 -0.19 19.04 9.82
C TRP A 184 -0.59 17.57 9.99
N TYR A 185 -0.54 17.05 11.22
CA TYR A 185 -1.14 15.75 11.55
C TYR A 185 -2.65 15.73 11.30
N LEU A 186 -3.38 16.77 11.74
CA LEU A 186 -4.83 16.88 11.50
C LEU A 186 -5.15 16.93 10.01
N LEU A 187 -4.40 17.70 9.22
CA LEU A 187 -4.54 17.75 7.77
C LEU A 187 -4.24 16.38 7.14
N LEU A 188 -3.17 15.70 7.56
CA LEU A 188 -2.83 14.37 7.06
C LEU A 188 -3.97 13.38 7.34
N PHE A 189 -4.46 13.29 8.58
CA PHE A 189 -5.58 12.43 8.92
C PHE A 189 -6.84 12.80 8.15
N GLY A 190 -7.13 14.10 8.00
CA GLY A 190 -8.27 14.56 7.21
C GLY A 190 -8.21 14.07 5.76
N VAL A 191 -7.05 14.16 5.11
CA VAL A 191 -6.88 13.69 3.73
C VAL A 191 -6.88 12.15 3.64
N LEU A 192 -6.31 11.44 4.62
CA LEU A 192 -6.35 9.97 4.64
C LEU A 192 -7.77 9.44 4.85
N VAL A 193 -8.54 10.04 5.75
CA VAL A 193 -9.95 9.70 5.98
C VAL A 193 -10.79 10.05 4.76
N LEU A 194 -10.53 11.19 4.11
CA LEU A 194 -11.18 11.54 2.84
C LEU A 194 -10.90 10.49 1.76
N ASN A 195 -9.66 10.01 1.64
CA ASN A 195 -9.29 8.95 0.70
C ASN A 195 -9.93 7.59 1.03
N LEU A 196 -10.24 7.31 2.31
CA LEU A 196 -11.00 6.12 2.69
C LEU A 196 -12.47 6.19 2.25
N PHE A 197 -13.07 7.38 2.23
CA PHE A 197 -14.48 7.51 1.83
C PHE A 197 -14.69 7.82 0.35
N LEU A 198 -13.63 8.15 -0.40
CA LEU A 198 -13.71 8.41 -1.83
C LEU A 198 -13.73 7.10 -2.62
N PRO A 199 -14.85 6.75 -3.29
CA PRO A 199 -14.89 5.62 -4.20
C PRO A 199 -13.99 5.91 -5.41
N PRO A 200 -13.23 4.92 -5.92
CA PRO A 200 -12.44 5.09 -7.15
C PRO A 200 -13.29 5.59 -8.33
N GLU A 201 -14.57 5.22 -8.37
CA GLU A 201 -15.53 5.61 -9.40
C GLU A 201 -15.83 7.11 -9.37
N ALA A 202 -15.69 7.77 -8.23
CA ALA A 202 -15.87 9.23 -8.11
C ALA A 202 -14.81 10.03 -8.87
N LEU A 203 -13.68 9.39 -9.24
CA LEU A 203 -12.62 9.98 -10.05
C LEU A 203 -12.81 9.76 -11.56
N LEU A 204 -13.88 9.09 -11.98
CA LEU A 204 -14.23 8.88 -13.39
C LEU A 204 -14.81 10.16 -14.02
N LEU A 205 -14.01 11.23 -14.06
CA LEU A 205 -14.36 12.45 -14.78
C LEU A 205 -14.24 12.21 -16.29
N ASN A 206 -15.20 12.75 -17.06
CA ASN A 206 -15.19 12.68 -18.52
C ASN A 206 -13.98 13.37 -19.16
N ASN A 207 -13.39 14.36 -18.48
CA ASN A 207 -12.19 15.05 -18.94
C ASN A 207 -10.93 14.32 -18.42
N PRO A 208 -10.09 13.75 -19.32
CA PRO A 208 -8.90 13.03 -18.93
C PRO A 208 -7.94 13.88 -18.10
N ILE A 209 -7.66 15.11 -18.53
CA ILE A 209 -6.70 16.01 -17.86
C ILE A 209 -7.16 16.32 -16.43
N ALA A 210 -8.45 16.63 -16.25
CA ALA A 210 -9.01 16.89 -14.94
C ALA A 210 -8.92 15.67 -14.02
N ARG A 211 -9.20 14.47 -14.54
CA ARG A 211 -9.02 13.20 -13.83
C ARG A 211 -7.57 12.98 -13.41
N TYR A 212 -6.60 13.21 -14.30
CA TYR A 212 -5.18 13.10 -14.00
C TYR A 212 -4.76 14.02 -12.85
N VAL A 213 -5.13 15.31 -12.94
CA VAL A 213 -4.75 16.31 -11.94
C VAL A 213 -5.38 15.99 -10.60
N LEU A 214 -6.67 15.68 -10.56
CA LEU A 214 -7.38 15.38 -9.31
C LEU A 214 -6.85 14.12 -8.64
N ALA A 215 -6.65 13.04 -9.39
CA ALA A 215 -6.07 11.79 -8.87
C ALA A 215 -4.64 12.01 -8.33
N SER A 216 -3.83 12.83 -9.03
CA SER A 216 -2.49 13.20 -8.57
C SER A 216 -2.52 13.98 -7.28
N ILE A 217 -3.37 15.00 -7.17
CA ILE A 217 -3.50 15.79 -5.95
C ILE A 217 -3.91 14.87 -4.79
N LEU A 218 -4.93 14.02 -4.98
CA LEU A 218 -5.42 13.15 -3.91
C LEU A 218 -4.38 12.12 -3.44
N ALA A 219 -3.62 11.53 -4.37
CA ALA A 219 -2.61 10.53 -4.01
C ALA A 219 -1.33 11.13 -3.42
N PHE A 220 -0.88 12.29 -3.93
CA PHE A 220 0.38 12.91 -3.50
C PHE A 220 0.23 13.89 -2.34
N THR A 221 -0.98 14.38 -2.04
CA THR A 221 -1.19 15.26 -0.87
C THR A 221 -0.83 14.57 0.45
N PRO A 222 -1.27 13.32 0.73
CA PRO A 222 -0.81 12.59 1.90
C PRO A 222 0.71 12.44 1.96
N VAL A 223 1.34 12.10 0.83
CA VAL A 223 2.81 11.96 0.71
C VAL A 223 3.51 13.28 1.04
N PHE A 224 2.99 14.39 0.55
CA PHE A 224 3.49 15.73 0.85
C PHE A 224 3.39 16.08 2.34
N LEU A 225 2.19 15.91 2.93
CA LEU A 225 1.94 16.20 4.34
C LEU A 225 2.78 15.32 5.28
N ALA A 226 2.92 14.03 4.94
CA ALA A 226 3.80 13.10 5.63
C ALA A 226 5.25 13.57 5.64
N ASN A 227 5.76 14.03 4.49
CA ASN A 227 7.12 14.56 4.39
C ASN A 227 7.30 15.86 5.15
N ILE A 228 6.27 16.71 5.26
CA ILE A 228 6.33 17.90 6.12
C ILE A 228 6.52 17.49 7.58
N ILE A 229 5.76 16.51 8.05
CA ILE A 229 5.86 15.97 9.42
C ILE A 229 7.24 15.35 9.67
N PHE A 230 7.74 14.55 8.72
CA PHE A 230 9.07 13.96 8.79
C PHE A 230 10.17 15.01 8.85
N ALA A 231 10.21 15.95 7.91
CA ALA A 231 11.26 16.96 7.86
C ALA A 231 11.26 17.85 9.11
N ASN A 232 10.07 18.18 9.66
CA ASN A 232 9.96 18.91 10.92
C ASN A 232 10.52 18.09 12.10
N SER A 233 10.07 16.85 12.24
CA SER A 233 10.49 15.98 13.35
C SER A 233 11.97 15.61 13.27
N PHE A 234 12.53 15.54 12.06
CA PHE A 234 13.93 15.19 11.83
C PHE A 234 14.86 16.36 12.17
N ARG A 235 14.46 17.58 11.83
CA ARG A 235 15.19 18.79 12.19
C ARG A 235 15.34 18.95 13.71
N ASP A 236 14.31 18.61 14.46
CA ASP A 236 14.29 18.77 15.92
C ASP A 236 14.99 17.61 16.67
N SER A 237 15.60 16.67 15.94
CA SER A 237 16.25 15.51 16.56
C SER A 237 17.68 15.80 17.02
N GLU A 238 17.97 15.50 18.28
CA GLU A 238 19.31 15.57 18.88
C GLU A 238 20.26 14.48 18.37
N ALA A 239 19.73 13.36 17.84
CA ALA A 239 20.48 12.22 17.33
C ALA A 239 20.00 11.87 15.91
N ALA A 240 20.42 12.68 14.94
CA ALA A 240 19.99 12.59 13.56
C ALA A 240 20.34 11.23 12.90
N ASP A 241 21.49 10.66 13.24
CA ASP A 241 21.94 9.34 12.77
C ASP A 241 20.99 8.22 13.22
N ILE A 242 20.65 8.18 14.50
CA ILE A 242 19.75 7.17 15.09
C ILE A 242 18.32 7.36 14.59
N SER A 243 17.89 8.61 14.45
CA SER A 243 16.56 8.96 13.94
C SER A 243 16.36 8.52 12.50
N PHE A 244 17.36 8.79 11.65
CA PHE A 244 17.36 8.37 10.26
C PHE A 244 17.38 6.84 10.15
N ALA A 245 18.24 6.16 10.92
CA ALA A 245 18.30 4.69 10.94
C ALA A 245 16.98 4.06 11.42
N SER A 246 16.34 4.64 12.44
CA SER A 246 15.05 4.17 12.96
C SER A 246 13.95 4.34 11.90
N ASN A 247 13.95 5.47 11.18
CA ASN A 247 13.03 5.71 10.07
C ASN A 247 13.24 4.72 8.92
N LEU A 248 14.48 4.44 8.53
CA LEU A 248 14.80 3.48 7.48
C LEU A 248 14.35 2.06 7.83
N LEU A 249 14.53 1.64 9.09
CA LEU A 249 13.98 0.36 9.58
C LEU A 249 12.45 0.34 9.52
N GLY A 250 11.82 1.47 9.82
CA GLY A 250 10.38 1.65 9.64
C GLY A 250 9.94 1.46 8.19
N ILE A 251 10.65 2.09 7.24
CA ILE A 251 10.42 1.93 5.81
C ILE A 251 10.49 0.45 5.40
N MET A 252 11.53 -0.28 5.85
CA MET A 252 11.65 -1.71 5.55
C MET A 252 10.47 -2.53 6.06
N VAL A 253 10.03 -2.28 7.29
CA VAL A 253 8.84 -2.95 7.86
C VAL A 253 7.59 -2.56 7.09
N GLY A 254 7.40 -1.29 6.76
CA GLY A 254 6.26 -0.81 5.97
C GLY A 254 6.18 -1.47 4.59
N GLY A 255 7.32 -1.63 3.90
CA GLY A 255 7.38 -2.38 2.63
C GLY A 255 6.96 -3.84 2.79
N GLY A 256 7.32 -4.49 3.90
CA GLY A 256 6.81 -5.83 4.23
C GLY A 256 5.30 -5.86 4.52
N LEU A 257 4.78 -4.82 5.18
CA LEU A 257 3.35 -4.72 5.49
C LEU A 257 2.48 -4.49 4.24
N GLU A 258 3.06 -4.06 3.13
CA GLU A 258 2.34 -3.96 1.85
C GLU A 258 1.72 -5.31 1.44
N TYR A 259 2.36 -6.45 1.74
CA TYR A 259 1.85 -7.78 1.41
C TYR A 259 0.51 -8.09 2.09
N PHE A 260 0.09 -7.36 3.14
CA PHE A 260 -1.26 -7.47 3.68
C PHE A 260 -2.35 -7.08 2.66
N SER A 261 -2.00 -6.36 1.58
CA SER A 261 -2.91 -6.14 0.44
C SER A 261 -3.37 -7.45 -0.21
N MET A 262 -2.56 -8.52 -0.17
CA MET A 262 -2.97 -9.84 -0.70
C MET A 262 -4.12 -10.46 0.11
N LEU A 263 -4.28 -10.07 1.37
CA LEU A 263 -5.37 -10.52 2.23
C LEU A 263 -6.57 -9.58 2.16
N TYR A 264 -6.35 -8.27 2.29
CA TYR A 264 -7.43 -7.32 2.52
C TYR A 264 -7.67 -6.35 1.36
N GLY A 265 -6.80 -6.28 0.34
CA GLY A 265 -6.83 -5.23 -0.68
C GLY A 265 -6.09 -3.96 -0.26
N TYR A 266 -5.86 -3.06 -1.23
CA TYR A 266 -5.09 -1.82 -1.03
C TYR A 266 -5.87 -0.75 -0.25
N HIS A 267 -7.20 -0.76 -0.30
CA HIS A 267 -8.07 0.18 0.39
C HIS A 267 -7.85 0.09 1.90
N TRP A 268 -7.88 -1.13 2.46
CA TRP A 268 -7.74 -1.35 3.89
C TRP A 268 -6.33 -1.07 4.43
N LEU A 269 -5.30 -1.03 3.56
CA LEU A 269 -3.97 -0.58 3.96
C LEU A 269 -3.96 0.88 4.43
N LEU A 270 -4.90 1.73 4.00
CA LEU A 270 -5.00 3.11 4.51
C LEU A 270 -5.32 3.15 6.01
N ILE A 271 -6.07 2.18 6.53
CA ILE A 271 -6.32 2.10 7.98
C ILE A 271 -5.02 1.83 8.72
N LEU A 272 -4.21 0.92 8.20
CA LEU A 272 -2.89 0.61 8.75
C LEU A 272 -1.97 1.84 8.72
N VAL A 273 -1.99 2.63 7.63
CA VAL A 273 -1.30 3.92 7.55
C VAL A 273 -1.76 4.89 8.63
N ILE A 274 -3.08 5.05 8.81
CA ILE A 274 -3.66 5.93 9.84
C ILE A 274 -3.23 5.49 11.25
N ILE A 275 -3.30 4.19 11.54
CA ILE A 275 -2.89 3.64 12.85
C ILE A 275 -1.43 3.98 13.13
N PHE A 276 -0.52 3.79 12.16
CA PHE A 276 0.90 4.07 12.40
C PHE A 276 1.22 5.56 12.53
N TYR A 277 0.57 6.44 11.75
CA TYR A 277 0.67 7.89 11.99
C TYR A 277 0.11 8.28 13.36
N ALA A 278 -0.95 7.63 13.83
CA ALA A 278 -1.50 7.86 15.16
C ALA A 278 -0.53 7.40 16.25
N CYS A 279 0.09 6.22 16.10
CA CYS A 279 1.17 5.75 16.99
C CYS A 279 2.34 6.74 17.04
N ALA A 280 2.79 7.24 15.87
CA ALA A 280 3.84 8.25 15.79
C ALA A 280 3.43 9.53 16.54
N LEU A 281 2.20 9.99 16.38
CA LEU A 281 1.68 11.17 17.08
C LEU A 281 1.65 10.98 18.60
N LEU A 282 1.17 9.82 19.08
CA LEU A 282 1.09 9.51 20.51
C LEU A 282 2.47 9.46 21.17
N LEU A 283 3.44 8.84 20.49
CA LEU A 283 4.82 8.77 20.98
C LEU A 283 5.49 10.15 21.05
N ARG A 284 5.17 11.02 20.09
CA ARG A 284 5.64 12.41 20.12
C ARG A 284 5.09 13.18 21.32
N HIS A 285 3.79 13.07 21.59
CA HIS A 285 3.18 13.73 22.75
C HIS A 285 3.77 13.24 24.07
N ARG A 286 4.04 11.94 24.20
CA ARG A 286 4.70 11.38 25.40
C ARG A 286 6.11 11.93 25.60
N ARG A 287 6.85 12.19 24.52
CA ARG A 287 8.19 12.79 24.60
C ARG A 287 8.12 14.24 25.04
N THR A 288 7.17 15.03 24.53
CA THR A 288 7.01 16.44 24.92
C THR A 288 6.57 16.59 26.37
N THR A 289 5.58 15.83 26.84
CA THR A 289 5.12 15.91 28.24
C THR A 289 6.21 15.50 29.22
N LYS A 290 6.99 14.45 28.91
CA LYS A 290 8.10 14.03 29.76
C LYS A 290 9.17 15.13 29.89
N ILE A 291 9.48 15.85 28.81
CA ILE A 291 10.43 16.96 28.85
C ILE A 291 9.92 18.09 29.74
N GLU A 292 8.62 18.43 29.63
CA GLU A 292 7.97 19.43 30.47
C GLU A 292 7.99 19.04 31.96
N GLU A 293 7.59 17.81 32.31
CA GLU A 293 7.61 17.29 33.69
C GLU A 293 9.03 17.30 34.27
N THR A 294 10.04 16.92 33.50
CA THR A 294 11.44 16.91 33.97
C THR A 294 11.96 18.32 34.19
N SER A 295 11.58 19.27 33.33
CA SER A 295 11.95 20.68 33.48
C SER A 295 11.26 21.32 34.68
N GLU A 296 10.00 20.98 34.95
CA GLU A 296 9.25 21.49 36.10
C GLU A 296 9.79 20.91 37.42
N ALA A 297 10.11 19.61 37.44
CA ALA A 297 10.75 18.96 38.58
C ALA A 297 12.14 19.53 38.90
N ALA A 298 12.91 19.90 37.86
CA ALA A 298 14.22 20.55 38.03
C ALA A 298 14.12 22.02 38.47
N ALA A 299 12.98 22.67 38.26
CA ALA A 299 12.74 24.06 38.66
C ALA A 299 12.26 24.20 40.13
N LEU A 300 11.87 23.10 40.79
CA LEU A 300 11.52 23.13 42.21
C LEU A 300 12.78 23.31 43.07
N PRO A 301 12.85 24.32 43.95
CA PRO A 301 13.99 24.50 44.84
C PRO A 301 14.10 23.31 45.80
N ALA A 302 15.33 22.82 45.98
CA ALA A 302 15.63 21.76 46.95
C ALA A 302 15.10 22.17 48.33
N PRO A 303 14.49 21.24 49.11
CA PRO A 303 14.03 21.56 50.45
C PRO A 303 15.21 22.11 51.23
N ALA A 304 15.05 23.32 51.77
CA ALA A 304 16.06 23.93 52.62
C ALA A 304 16.25 23.01 53.83
N ASP A 305 17.38 22.30 53.86
CA ASP A 305 17.83 21.59 55.05
C ASP A 305 17.91 22.61 56.18
N SER A 306 16.87 22.61 57.02
CA SER A 306 16.85 23.35 58.26
C SER A 306 17.94 22.73 59.14
N LYS A 307 19.12 23.33 59.13
CA LYS A 307 20.08 23.19 60.21
C LYS A 307 19.42 23.73 61.47
N ILE A 308 18.78 22.84 62.21
CA ILE A 308 18.43 23.06 63.61
C ILE A 308 19.62 22.56 64.42
N GLY A 309 20.10 23.43 65.31
CA GLY A 309 21.35 23.32 66.06
C GLY A 309 21.37 22.28 67.16
#